data_AF-A0AA43QIR6-F1
#
_entry.id   AF-A0AA43QIR6-F1
#
_cell.length_a   1.000
_cell.length_b   1.000
_cell.length_c   1.000
_cell.angle_alpha   90.00
_cell.angle_beta   90.00
_cell.angle_gamma   90.00
#
_symmetry.space_group_name_H-M   'P 1'
#
loop_
_entity.id
_entity.type
_entity.pdbx_description
1 polymer ?
#
loop_
_entity_poly.entity_id
_entity_poly.type
_entity_poly.pdbx_seq_one_letter_code
_entity_poly.pdbx_strand_id
1 'polypeptide(L)'
;MATNAGAGAARSLQSTKGAVAVWKKYTVQSHGIWERVRRALAVDPDRSTGVPLNPQYRNPPPGANPPEVYDDPVTVPSGDIAENAYFKRDIRRNYPRLSVVNQADVVGLLSFGSKSNPRDEVLQIGQAGTKQMVQVREEAEGPGGLSQYFEKRKETTALGEGGLPPLPTGMNRELTCCVHRLVTACLTRRSRFPHNEQVELSVRFGTGDSSNGSRKYIVDVDRENGYPEE
;
A
#
# COMPACT_ATOMS: atom_id res chain seq x y z
N MET A 1 51.09 -31.45 -6.06
CA MET A 1 49.79 -31.23 -5.41
C MET A 1 49.18 -29.97 -6.01
N ALA A 2 48.31 -30.12 -7.01
CA ALA A 2 47.68 -29.00 -7.70
C ALA A 2 46.27 -28.77 -7.13
N THR A 3 46.05 -27.58 -6.59
CA THR A 3 44.79 -27.14 -5.97
C THR A 3 43.75 -26.83 -7.04
N ASN A 4 42.68 -27.62 -7.09
CA ASN A 4 41.49 -27.32 -7.90
C ASN A 4 40.60 -26.33 -7.15
N ALA A 5 40.77 -25.04 -7.41
CA ALA A 5 39.79 -24.01 -7.08
C ALA A 5 39.18 -23.51 -8.40
N GLY A 6 37.88 -23.73 -8.62
CA GLY A 6 37.20 -23.10 -9.76
C GLY A 6 36.02 -23.84 -10.36
N ALA A 7 34.98 -24.11 -9.58
CA ALA A 7 33.66 -24.45 -10.15
C ALA A 7 32.47 -23.74 -9.48
N GLY A 8 32.70 -22.99 -8.39
CA GLY A 8 31.65 -22.28 -7.65
C GLY A 8 31.38 -20.85 -8.13
N ALA A 9 32.41 -20.13 -8.62
CA ALA A 9 32.30 -18.70 -8.94
C ALA A 9 31.65 -18.41 -10.30
N ALA A 10 31.59 -19.38 -11.22
CA ALA A 10 31.04 -19.20 -12.56
C ALA A 10 29.49 -19.29 -12.62
N ARG A 11 28.80 -19.63 -11.52
CA ARG A 11 27.33 -19.77 -11.47
C ARG A 11 26.59 -18.59 -10.83
N SER A 12 27.29 -17.58 -10.32
CA SER A 12 26.66 -16.40 -9.68
C SER A 12 26.51 -15.18 -10.61
N LEU A 13 26.82 -15.33 -11.91
CA LEU A 13 26.74 -14.25 -12.90
C LEU A 13 25.52 -14.35 -13.83
N GLN A 14 24.66 -15.36 -13.70
CA GLN A 14 23.30 -15.25 -14.23
C GLN A 14 22.50 -14.29 -13.36
N SER A 15 22.65 -13.00 -13.64
CA SER A 15 21.68 -11.98 -13.28
C SER A 15 20.31 -12.46 -13.76
N THR A 16 19.52 -12.98 -12.83
CA THR A 16 18.15 -13.38 -13.06
C THR A 16 17.33 -12.12 -13.34
N LYS A 17 17.05 -11.86 -14.62
CA LYS A 17 16.18 -10.83 -15.25
C LYS A 17 16.97 -9.76 -16.05
N GLY A 18 17.19 -10.00 -17.33
CA GLY A 18 17.59 -8.94 -18.26
C GLY A 18 17.58 -9.39 -19.73
N ALA A 19 18.38 -10.41 -20.05
CA ALA A 19 18.48 -10.94 -21.41
C ALA A 19 17.79 -12.31 -21.51
N VAL A 20 16.71 -12.37 -22.28
CA VAL A 20 16.06 -13.62 -22.69
C VAL A 20 16.47 -13.90 -24.12
N ALA A 21 17.00 -15.10 -24.37
CA ALA A 21 17.42 -15.52 -25.70
C ALA A 21 16.27 -15.42 -26.72
N VAL A 22 16.60 -15.01 -27.95
CA VAL A 22 15.65 -14.73 -29.04
C VAL A 22 14.68 -15.87 -29.32
N TRP A 23 15.13 -17.12 -29.25
CA TRP A 23 14.30 -18.30 -29.55
C TRP A 23 13.21 -18.56 -28.51
N LYS A 24 13.31 -17.96 -27.31
CA LYS A 24 12.25 -18.00 -26.28
C LYS A 24 11.21 -16.88 -26.48
N LYS A 25 11.41 -15.99 -27.45
CA LYS A 25 10.50 -14.89 -27.78
C LYS A 25 9.59 -15.29 -28.93
N TYR A 26 8.30 -15.05 -28.77
CA TYR A 26 7.26 -15.35 -29.77
C TYR A 26 7.25 -14.33 -30.92
N THR A 27 8.36 -14.27 -31.66
CA THR A 27 8.52 -13.40 -32.83
C THR A 27 9.11 -14.15 -34.01
N VAL A 28 8.82 -13.70 -35.23
CA VAL A 28 9.41 -14.23 -36.47
C VAL A 28 10.92 -14.02 -36.44
N GLN A 29 11.67 -15.10 -36.67
CA GLN A 29 13.13 -15.10 -36.66
C GLN A 29 13.74 -15.27 -38.05
N SER A 30 14.96 -14.76 -38.22
CA SER A 30 15.80 -15.10 -39.35
C SER A 30 16.22 -16.57 -39.28
N HIS A 31 16.43 -17.21 -40.43
CA HIS A 31 16.83 -18.62 -40.52
C HIS A 31 18.08 -18.80 -41.37
N GLY A 32 18.81 -19.90 -41.14
CA GLY A 32 19.98 -20.28 -41.93
C GLY A 32 21.13 -19.28 -41.84
N ILE A 33 21.69 -18.91 -43.00
CA ILE A 33 22.84 -18.00 -43.11
C ILE A 33 22.49 -16.60 -42.58
N TRP A 34 21.25 -16.14 -42.79
CA TRP A 34 20.80 -14.81 -42.37
C TRP A 34 20.76 -14.63 -40.85
N GLU A 35 20.53 -15.70 -40.08
CA GLU A 35 20.62 -15.64 -38.61
C GLU A 35 22.08 -15.49 -38.15
N ARG A 36 23.04 -16.09 -38.86
CA ARG A 36 24.47 -15.91 -38.56
C ARG A 36 24.92 -14.47 -38.85
N VAL A 37 24.48 -13.91 -39.97
CA VAL A 37 24.73 -12.51 -40.33
C VAL A 37 24.10 -11.55 -39.32
N ARG A 38 22.83 -11.78 -38.93
CA ARG A 38 22.16 -10.99 -37.90
C ARG A 38 22.91 -11.01 -36.58
N ARG A 39 23.33 -12.18 -36.10
CA ARG A 39 24.10 -12.28 -34.84
C ARG A 39 25.45 -11.58 -34.90
N ALA A 40 26.08 -11.54 -36.08
CA ALA A 40 27.36 -10.87 -36.27
C ALA A 40 27.23 -9.34 -36.38
N LEU A 41 26.13 -8.83 -36.94
CA LEU A 41 25.94 -7.39 -37.21
C LEU A 41 25.01 -6.67 -36.22
N ALA A 42 24.27 -7.39 -35.38
CA ALA A 42 23.38 -6.77 -34.39
C ALA A 42 24.15 -6.27 -33.16
N VAL A 43 23.80 -5.06 -32.70
CA VAL A 43 24.32 -4.47 -31.45
C VAL A 43 23.96 -5.32 -30.22
N ASP A 44 22.76 -5.90 -30.23
CA ASP A 44 22.31 -6.86 -29.23
C ASP A 44 21.68 -8.06 -29.96
N PRO A 45 22.35 -9.23 -29.98
CA PRO A 45 21.83 -10.42 -30.65
C PRO A 45 20.63 -11.02 -29.91
N ASP A 46 20.38 -10.66 -28.64
CA ASP A 46 19.20 -11.11 -27.88
C ASP A 46 17.94 -10.30 -28.22
N ARG A 47 18.05 -9.20 -28.98
CA ARG A 47 16.90 -8.36 -29.36
C ARG A 47 16.07 -8.99 -30.48
N SER A 48 14.73 -9.00 -30.33
CA SER A 48 13.78 -9.52 -31.33
C SER A 48 13.40 -8.50 -32.41
N THR A 49 12.87 -8.97 -33.54
CA THR A 49 12.33 -8.16 -34.65
C THR A 49 10.98 -7.51 -34.35
N GLY A 50 10.25 -8.01 -33.33
CA GLY A 50 8.96 -7.47 -32.91
C GLY A 50 7.77 -7.88 -33.77
N VAL A 51 7.98 -8.71 -34.81
CA VAL A 51 6.91 -9.25 -35.63
C VAL A 51 6.36 -10.53 -34.98
N PRO A 52 5.08 -10.60 -34.58
CA PRO A 52 4.50 -11.77 -33.94
C PRO A 52 4.43 -12.95 -34.93
N LEU A 53 4.41 -14.18 -34.40
CA LEU A 53 4.23 -15.38 -35.21
C LEU A 53 2.76 -15.54 -35.60
N ASN A 54 2.41 -15.26 -36.85
CA ASN A 54 1.06 -15.42 -37.41
C ASN A 54 0.36 -16.76 -37.08
N PRO A 55 1.02 -17.94 -37.08
CA PRO A 55 0.31 -19.20 -36.81
C PRO A 55 -0.09 -19.39 -35.34
N GLN A 56 0.54 -18.67 -34.40
CA GLN A 56 0.28 -18.79 -32.96
C GLN A 56 -0.43 -17.56 -32.38
N TYR A 57 -0.13 -16.38 -32.91
CA TYR A 57 -0.71 -15.14 -32.43
C TYR A 57 -2.15 -15.02 -32.94
N ARG A 58 -3.12 -15.05 -32.02
CA ARG A 58 -4.55 -14.89 -32.31
C ARG A 58 -5.09 -15.95 -33.28
N ASN A 59 -4.56 -17.16 -33.18
CA ASN A 59 -5.05 -18.33 -33.90
C ASN A 59 -5.24 -19.48 -32.88
N PRO A 60 -6.48 -19.94 -32.63
CA PRO A 60 -7.73 -19.59 -33.30
C PRO A 60 -8.14 -18.11 -33.12
N PRO A 61 -8.85 -17.51 -34.08
CA PRO A 61 -9.44 -16.20 -33.88
C PRO A 61 -10.43 -16.27 -32.70
N PRO A 62 -10.65 -15.17 -31.96
CA PRO A 62 -11.46 -15.19 -30.75
C PRO A 62 -12.88 -15.73 -30.95
N GLY A 63 -13.47 -15.54 -32.14
CA GLY A 63 -14.81 -16.05 -32.48
C GLY A 63 -14.86 -17.51 -32.98
N ALA A 64 -13.72 -18.18 -33.14
CA ALA A 64 -13.67 -19.61 -33.45
C ALA A 64 -13.61 -20.49 -32.20
N ASN A 65 -13.50 -19.88 -31.01
CA ASN A 65 -13.61 -20.62 -29.76
C ASN A 65 -15.07 -21.07 -29.58
N PRO A 66 -15.32 -22.35 -29.25
CA PRO A 66 -16.68 -22.84 -29.02
C PRO A 66 -17.29 -22.07 -27.83
N PRO A 67 -18.44 -21.40 -28.01
CA PRO A 67 -19.06 -20.60 -26.95
C PRO A 67 -19.59 -21.46 -25.79
N GLU A 68 -19.86 -22.75 -26.04
CA GLU A 68 -20.42 -23.70 -25.07
C GLU A 68 -19.44 -24.08 -23.94
N VAL A 69 -18.15 -23.78 -24.10
CA VAL A 69 -17.12 -24.13 -23.10
C VAL A 69 -17.01 -23.08 -22.00
N TYR A 70 -17.58 -21.89 -22.21
CA TYR A 70 -17.46 -20.80 -21.25
C TYR A 70 -18.65 -20.80 -20.28
N ASP A 71 -18.34 -21.02 -19.01
CA ASP A 71 -19.24 -20.81 -17.88
C ASP A 71 -18.79 -19.59 -17.08
N ASP A 72 -19.74 -18.75 -16.65
CA ASP A 72 -19.43 -17.59 -15.82
C ASP A 72 -18.91 -18.04 -14.45
N PRO A 73 -17.69 -17.66 -14.05
CA PRO A 73 -17.15 -18.07 -12.78
C PRO A 73 -17.88 -17.38 -11.64
N VAL A 74 -18.36 -18.18 -10.69
CA VAL A 74 -18.99 -17.68 -9.47
C VAL A 74 -18.11 -18.02 -8.27
N THR A 75 -17.98 -17.10 -7.32
CA THR A 75 -17.20 -17.30 -6.09
C THR A 75 -18.08 -17.87 -4.98
N VAL A 76 -17.58 -18.88 -4.26
CA VAL A 76 -18.17 -19.31 -2.99
C VAL A 76 -17.65 -18.38 -1.89
N PRO A 77 -18.50 -17.73 -1.07
CA PRO A 77 -19.91 -18.05 -0.77
C PRO A 77 -20.99 -17.33 -1.62
N SER A 78 -20.62 -16.37 -2.46
CA SER A 78 -21.57 -15.53 -3.21
C SER A 78 -22.46 -16.29 -4.20
N GLY A 79 -22.04 -17.46 -4.68
CA GLY A 79 -22.79 -18.33 -5.58
C GLY A 79 -23.64 -19.41 -4.92
N ASP A 80 -23.63 -19.52 -3.60
CA ASP A 80 -24.42 -20.55 -2.91
C ASP A 80 -25.93 -20.28 -3.04
N ILE A 81 -26.70 -21.36 -3.20
CA ILE A 81 -28.16 -21.36 -3.41
C ILE A 81 -28.90 -21.42 -2.08
N ALA A 82 -28.32 -22.07 -1.05
CA ALA A 82 -29.02 -22.36 0.20
C ALA A 82 -28.83 -21.27 1.27
N GLU A 83 -27.59 -21.01 1.69
CA GLU A 83 -27.32 -20.20 2.90
C GLU A 83 -26.95 -18.74 2.58
N ASN A 84 -27.34 -18.28 1.41
CA ASN A 84 -26.90 -17.03 0.85
C ASN A 84 -28.07 -16.02 0.83
N ALA A 85 -28.35 -15.40 1.99
CA ALA A 85 -29.33 -14.32 2.09
C ALA A 85 -28.73 -12.95 1.72
N TYR A 86 -29.43 -12.17 0.88
CA TYR A 86 -28.89 -10.92 0.30
C TYR A 86 -28.50 -9.86 1.36
N PHE A 87 -29.24 -9.74 2.46
CA PHE A 87 -28.94 -8.74 3.49
C PHE A 87 -27.59 -8.98 4.20
N LYS A 88 -27.08 -10.23 4.24
CA LYS A 88 -25.76 -10.53 4.83
C LYS A 88 -24.61 -10.11 3.92
N ARG A 89 -24.82 -10.05 2.60
CA ARG A 89 -23.84 -9.60 1.60
C ARG A 89 -24.00 -8.14 1.20
N ASP A 90 -25.02 -7.44 1.71
CA ASP A 90 -25.34 -6.08 1.31
C ASP A 90 -24.37 -5.07 1.95
N ILE A 91 -23.19 -4.94 1.35
CA ILE A 91 -22.17 -3.95 1.75
C ILE A 91 -22.64 -2.52 1.45
N ARG A 92 -23.49 -2.34 0.43
CA ARG A 92 -23.99 -1.02 0.03
C ARG A 92 -24.81 -0.36 1.13
N ARG A 93 -25.62 -1.14 1.85
CA ARG A 93 -26.42 -0.62 2.98
C ARG A 93 -25.66 -0.67 4.31
N ASN A 94 -24.65 -1.53 4.43
CA ASN A 94 -23.82 -1.66 5.62
C ASN A 94 -22.58 -0.75 5.56
N TYR A 95 -22.77 0.51 5.15
CA TYR A 95 -21.69 1.49 5.13
C TYR A 95 -21.45 2.05 6.55
N PRO A 96 -20.19 2.35 6.91
CA PRO A 96 -19.90 2.99 8.19
C PRO A 96 -20.58 4.37 8.24
N ARG A 97 -21.31 4.65 9.32
CA ARG A 97 -21.94 5.96 9.53
C ARG A 97 -20.88 7.00 9.85
N LEU A 98 -21.03 8.19 9.27
CA LEU A 98 -20.18 9.33 9.59
C LEU A 98 -20.44 9.76 11.04
N SER A 99 -19.37 9.77 11.84
CA SER A 99 -19.38 10.31 13.20
C SER A 99 -18.97 11.78 13.16
N VAL A 100 -19.90 12.68 13.49
CA VAL A 100 -19.62 14.11 13.70
C VAL A 100 -19.54 14.35 15.20
N VAL A 101 -18.48 15.01 15.65
CA VAL A 101 -18.25 15.32 17.08
C VAL A 101 -18.21 16.83 17.22
N ASN A 102 -19.15 17.39 17.99
CA ASN A 102 -19.16 18.82 18.29
C ASN A 102 -18.35 19.13 19.54
N GLN A 103 -18.06 20.41 19.77
CA GLN A 103 -17.35 20.88 20.96
C GLN A 103 -18.05 20.44 22.26
N ALA A 104 -19.38 20.49 22.31
CA ALA A 104 -20.16 20.03 23.46
C ALA A 104 -20.05 18.51 23.70
N ASP A 105 -19.99 17.72 22.62
CA ASP A 105 -19.82 16.27 22.72
C ASP A 105 -18.43 15.92 23.29
N VAL A 106 -17.38 16.67 22.90
CA VAL A 106 -16.02 16.50 23.47
C VAL A 106 -16.01 16.83 24.97
N VAL A 107 -16.64 17.94 25.39
CA VAL A 107 -16.73 18.30 26.82
C VAL A 107 -17.48 17.23 27.61
N GLY A 108 -18.56 16.68 27.05
CA GLY A 108 -19.28 15.55 27.64
C GLY A 108 -18.39 14.31 27.80
N LEU A 109 -17.65 13.93 26.76
CA LEU A 109 -16.71 12.79 26.80
C LEU A 109 -15.58 12.99 27.82
N LEU A 110 -15.07 14.21 27.97
CA LEU A 110 -14.05 14.52 28.98
C LEU A 110 -14.64 14.50 30.41
N SER A 111 -15.85 15.02 30.59
CA SER A 111 -16.50 15.09 31.92
C SER A 111 -16.91 13.72 32.45
N PHE A 112 -17.56 12.94 31.60
CA PHE A 112 -18.24 11.70 31.98
C PHE A 112 -17.46 10.44 31.58
N GLY A 113 -16.49 10.56 30.68
CA GLY A 113 -15.78 9.43 30.10
C GLY A 113 -16.50 8.86 28.87
N SER A 114 -16.09 7.66 28.47
CA SER A 114 -16.62 6.96 27.30
C SER A 114 -17.27 5.64 27.70
N LYS A 115 -18.04 5.02 26.80
CA LYS A 115 -18.62 3.69 27.07
C LYS A 115 -17.54 2.64 27.45
N SER A 116 -16.32 2.78 26.95
CA SER A 116 -15.22 1.86 27.27
C SER A 116 -14.52 2.18 28.60
N ASN A 117 -14.60 3.42 29.07
CA ASN A 117 -14.00 3.86 30.33
C ASN A 117 -14.89 4.94 30.95
N PRO A 118 -15.96 4.55 31.67
CA PRO A 118 -16.87 5.48 32.32
C PRO A 118 -16.22 6.08 33.58
N ARG A 119 -16.40 7.38 33.81
CA ARG A 119 -16.02 8.03 35.07
C ARG A 119 -17.16 7.88 36.07
N ASP A 120 -17.25 6.70 36.69
CA ASP A 120 -18.31 6.30 37.61
C ASP A 120 -18.44 7.23 38.85
N GLU A 121 -17.38 7.98 39.16
CA GLU A 121 -17.36 8.98 40.23
C GLU A 121 -18.22 10.23 39.93
N VAL A 122 -18.44 10.55 38.66
CA VAL A 122 -19.10 11.80 38.21
C VAL A 122 -20.47 11.51 37.61
N LEU A 123 -20.64 10.37 36.94
CA LEU A 123 -21.90 9.97 36.32
C LEU A 123 -22.87 9.38 37.35
N GLN A 124 -23.92 10.12 37.69
CA GLN A 124 -25.01 9.56 38.50
C GLN A 124 -25.87 8.58 37.68
N ILE A 125 -26.17 7.42 38.24
CA ILE A 125 -26.96 6.38 37.57
C ILE A 125 -28.45 6.78 37.56
N GLY A 126 -29.11 6.67 36.40
CA GLY A 126 -30.55 6.89 36.24
C GLY A 126 -30.94 8.30 35.79
N GLN A 127 -32.11 8.78 36.22
CA GLN A 127 -32.69 10.06 35.77
C GLN A 127 -31.87 11.30 36.16
N ALA A 128 -30.94 11.17 37.11
CA ALA A 128 -30.05 12.26 37.50
C ALA A 128 -28.89 12.41 36.50
N GLY A 129 -28.34 11.31 35.99
CA GLY A 129 -27.30 11.34 34.96
C GLY A 129 -27.78 11.91 33.63
N THR A 130 -29.02 11.61 33.22
CA THR A 130 -29.60 12.20 32.00
C THR A 130 -29.71 13.72 32.08
N LYS A 131 -30.10 14.25 33.26
CA LYS A 131 -30.15 15.70 33.50
C LYS A 131 -28.77 16.33 33.52
N GLN A 132 -27.78 15.66 34.11
CA GLN A 132 -26.39 16.13 34.10
C GLN A 132 -25.81 16.21 32.69
N MET A 133 -26.10 15.23 31.83
CA MET A 133 -25.64 15.28 30.44
C MET A 133 -26.27 16.43 29.64
N VAL A 134 -27.55 16.73 29.89
CA VAL A 134 -28.23 17.87 29.26
C VAL A 134 -27.64 19.20 29.74
N GLN A 135 -27.42 19.35 31.05
CA GLN A 135 -26.81 20.55 31.64
C GLN A 135 -25.41 20.80 31.09
N VAL A 136 -24.55 19.78 31.07
CA VAL A 136 -23.19 19.92 30.53
C VAL A 136 -23.20 20.22 29.03
N ARG A 137 -24.17 19.70 28.28
CA ARG A 137 -24.34 20.03 26.87
C ARG A 137 -24.72 21.50 26.67
N GLU A 138 -25.71 21.98 27.42
CA GLU A 138 -26.15 23.39 27.36
C GLU A 138 -25.03 24.36 27.77
N GLU A 139 -24.28 24.02 28.82
CA GLU A 139 -23.13 24.81 29.28
C GLU A 139 -22.00 24.84 28.24
N ALA A 140 -21.75 23.72 27.55
CA ALA A 140 -20.69 23.61 26.56
C ALA A 140 -21.06 24.22 25.19
N GLU A 141 -22.35 24.35 24.87
CA GLU A 141 -22.84 25.09 23.70
C GLU A 141 -22.85 26.63 23.95
N GLY A 142 -22.74 27.06 25.20
CA GLY A 142 -22.68 28.48 25.60
C GLY A 142 -21.34 29.19 25.33
N PRO A 143 -21.22 30.48 25.71
CA PRO A 143 -20.08 31.35 25.34
C PRO A 143 -18.72 30.93 25.94
N GLY A 144 -18.73 29.97 26.88
CA GLY A 144 -17.55 29.46 27.56
C GLY A 144 -16.90 28.22 26.95
N GLY A 145 -17.67 27.43 26.20
CA GLY A 145 -17.22 26.25 25.45
C GLY A 145 -16.21 25.33 26.14
N LEU A 146 -15.38 24.68 25.30
CA LEU A 146 -14.31 23.77 25.71
C LEU A 146 -13.14 24.46 26.42
N SER A 147 -12.94 25.76 26.18
CA SER A 147 -11.83 26.52 26.78
C SER A 147 -12.00 26.64 28.30
N GLN A 148 -13.20 26.98 28.78
CA GLN A 148 -13.47 27.03 30.22
C GLN A 148 -13.32 25.65 30.89
N TYR A 149 -13.60 24.57 30.15
CA TYR A 149 -13.38 23.22 30.67
C TYR A 149 -11.90 22.93 30.90
N PHE A 150 -11.03 23.31 29.96
CA PHE A 150 -9.57 23.16 30.11
C PHE A 150 -8.95 24.09 31.16
N GLU A 151 -9.51 25.29 31.38
CA GLU A 151 -9.09 26.15 32.48
C GLU A 151 -9.40 25.54 33.85
N LYS A 152 -10.56 24.90 33.98
CA LYS A 152 -11.00 24.23 35.22
C LYS A 152 -10.27 22.91 35.45
N ARG A 153 -9.98 22.15 34.40
CA ARG A 153 -9.32 20.84 34.46
C ARG A 153 -8.04 20.85 33.63
N LYS A 154 -6.88 20.83 34.32
CA LYS A 154 -5.55 20.59 33.72
C LYS A 154 -5.37 19.10 33.32
N GLU A 155 -6.32 18.56 32.56
CA GLU A 155 -6.35 17.14 32.23
C GLU A 155 -5.40 16.80 31.08
N THR A 156 -4.65 15.71 31.27
CA THR A 156 -3.68 15.15 30.30
C THR A 156 -4.29 14.06 29.42
N THR A 157 -5.58 13.77 29.55
CA THR A 157 -6.27 12.66 28.89
C THR A 157 -6.32 12.78 27.35
N ALA A 158 -6.08 13.98 26.81
CA ALA A 158 -6.00 14.22 25.36
C ALA A 158 -4.61 13.89 24.77
N LEU A 159 -3.60 13.68 25.60
CA LEU A 159 -2.22 13.41 25.20
C LEU A 159 -1.94 11.91 25.20
N GLY A 160 -0.97 11.47 24.40
CA GLY A 160 -0.52 10.09 24.34
C GLY A 160 0.26 9.67 25.59
N GLU A 161 0.67 8.40 25.62
CA GLU A 161 1.53 7.86 26.67
C GLU A 161 2.80 8.72 26.82
N GLY A 162 3.03 9.27 28.00
CA GLY A 162 4.15 10.19 28.28
C GLY A 162 3.88 11.67 28.05
N GLY A 163 2.63 12.10 27.81
CA GLY A 163 2.29 13.52 27.67
C GLY A 163 2.69 14.13 26.33
N LEU A 164 3.08 13.30 25.36
CA LEU A 164 3.39 13.70 24.00
C LEU A 164 2.10 13.79 23.16
N PRO A 165 2.00 14.70 22.19
CA PRO A 165 0.87 14.71 21.26
C PRO A 165 0.85 13.41 20.43
N PRO A 166 -0.34 12.89 20.08
CA PRO A 166 -0.43 11.69 19.25
C PRO A 166 0.15 11.96 17.85
N LEU A 167 0.90 11.00 17.34
CA LEU A 167 1.41 11.04 15.97
C LEU A 167 0.28 10.80 14.96
N PRO A 168 0.37 11.34 13.74
CA PRO A 168 -0.60 11.04 12.69
C PRO A 168 -0.66 9.54 12.42
N THR A 169 -1.85 8.96 12.47
CA THR A 169 -2.05 7.53 12.27
C THR A 169 -2.02 7.17 10.78
N GLY A 170 -1.22 6.19 10.39
CA GLY A 170 -1.29 5.57 9.06
C GLY A 170 -2.30 4.43 9.02
N MET A 171 -3.11 4.35 7.95
CA MET A 171 -4.06 3.24 7.73
C MET A 171 -3.35 1.89 7.51
N ASN A 172 -2.09 1.92 7.08
CA ASN A 172 -1.26 0.74 6.86
C ASN A 172 -0.09 0.73 7.86
N ARG A 173 -0.35 0.30 9.10
CA ARG A 173 0.64 0.29 10.20
C ARG A 173 1.84 -0.65 9.96
N GLU A 174 1.78 -1.52 8.94
CA GLU A 174 2.88 -2.41 8.54
C GLU A 174 3.92 -1.75 7.60
N LEU A 175 3.63 -0.57 7.01
CA LEU A 175 4.46 -0.01 5.94
C LEU A 175 5.73 0.70 6.40
N THR A 176 5.91 0.97 7.69
CA THR A 176 7.17 1.56 8.19
C THR A 176 8.36 0.64 7.93
N CYS A 177 8.13 -0.68 7.82
CA CYS A 177 9.14 -1.65 7.38
C CYS A 177 9.33 -1.66 5.84
N CYS A 178 8.29 -1.37 5.06
CA CYS A 178 8.34 -1.41 3.59
C CYS A 178 9.17 -0.28 2.97
N VAL A 179 9.19 0.91 3.58
CA VAL A 179 9.97 2.05 3.06
C VAL A 179 11.47 1.75 3.09
N HIS A 180 11.95 1.10 4.16
CA HIS A 180 13.36 0.72 4.27
C HIS A 180 13.75 -0.34 3.23
N ARG A 181 12.85 -1.30 2.96
CA ARG A 181 13.13 -2.40 2.03
C ARG A 181 13.32 -1.94 0.57
N LEU A 182 12.67 -0.85 0.15
CA LEU A 182 12.83 -0.29 -1.20
C LEU A 182 14.19 0.40 -1.39
N VAL A 183 14.67 1.12 -0.37
CA VAL A 183 15.98 1.79 -0.41
C VAL A 183 17.10 0.75 -0.38
N THR A 184 17.02 -0.26 0.49
CA THR A 184 18.03 -1.35 0.53
C THR A 184 18.01 -2.23 -0.73
N ALA A 185 16.87 -2.39 -1.40
CA ALA A 185 16.77 -3.11 -2.67
C ALA A 185 17.39 -2.33 -3.85
N CYS A 186 17.48 -1.01 -3.77
CA CYS A 186 18.19 -0.18 -4.74
C CYS A 186 19.72 -0.24 -4.56
N LEU A 187 20.19 -0.45 -3.32
CA LEU A 187 21.61 -0.50 -2.96
C LEU A 187 22.24 -1.89 -3.13
N THR A 188 21.44 -2.92 -3.40
CA THR A 188 21.95 -4.27 -3.70
C THR A 188 21.92 -4.54 -5.20
N ARG A 189 22.75 -5.48 -5.67
CA ARG A 189 22.96 -5.97 -7.08
C ARG A 189 21.72 -6.29 -7.94
N ARG A 190 20.51 -5.97 -7.47
CA ARG A 190 19.21 -6.04 -8.14
C ARG A 190 18.69 -4.66 -8.57
N SER A 191 19.50 -3.60 -8.48
CA SER A 191 19.16 -2.27 -8.99
C SER A 191 18.85 -2.35 -10.49
N ARG A 192 17.83 -1.59 -10.92
CA ARG A 192 17.48 -1.46 -12.34
C ARG A 192 18.52 -0.64 -13.10
N PHE A 193 19.27 0.20 -12.39
CA PHE A 193 20.23 1.16 -12.92
C PHE A 193 21.66 0.79 -12.53
N PRO A 194 22.66 1.11 -13.37
CA PRO A 194 24.06 0.89 -13.07
C PRO A 194 24.54 1.71 -11.87
N HIS A 195 25.65 1.27 -11.27
CA HIS A 195 26.38 2.03 -10.25
C HIS A 195 26.92 3.35 -10.85
N ASN A 196 26.98 4.43 -10.06
CA ASN A 196 27.27 5.84 -10.44
C ASN A 196 26.17 6.65 -11.17
N GLU A 197 24.92 6.18 -11.26
CA GLU A 197 23.80 7.00 -11.74
C GLU A 197 23.02 7.57 -10.54
N GLN A 198 22.89 8.90 -10.46
CA GLN A 198 22.00 9.52 -9.47
C GLN A 198 20.56 9.32 -9.93
N VAL A 199 19.80 8.54 -9.15
CA VAL A 199 18.38 8.28 -9.43
C VAL A 199 17.55 8.97 -8.37
N GLU A 200 16.74 9.93 -8.80
CA GLU A 200 15.74 10.55 -7.93
C GLU A 200 14.56 9.59 -7.74
N LEU A 201 14.44 9.06 -6.52
CA LEU A 201 13.31 8.22 -6.14
C LEU A 201 12.25 9.07 -5.46
N SER A 202 11.22 9.43 -6.23
CA SER A 202 10.02 10.05 -5.69
C SER A 202 9.06 8.96 -5.18
N VAL A 203 9.03 8.77 -3.86
CA VAL A 203 8.06 7.86 -3.25
C VAL A 203 6.81 8.68 -2.93
N ARG A 204 5.73 8.40 -3.65
CA ARG A 204 4.41 9.01 -3.38
C ARG A 204 3.72 8.19 -2.30
N PHE A 205 3.50 8.80 -1.15
CA PHE A 205 2.64 8.25 -0.12
C PHE A 205 1.22 8.73 -0.39
N GLY A 206 0.40 7.87 -1.00
CA GLY A 206 -1.01 8.17 -1.22
C GLY A 206 -1.80 7.95 0.07
N THR A 207 -2.15 9.02 0.77
CA THR A 207 -3.34 9.06 1.61
C THR A 207 -4.52 9.45 0.72
N GLY A 208 -5.65 8.78 0.86
CA GLY A 208 -6.86 8.99 0.05
C GLY A 208 -7.55 10.35 0.20
N ASP A 209 -6.86 11.35 0.75
CA ASP A 209 -7.29 12.75 0.77
C ASP A 209 -6.09 13.65 0.43
N SER A 210 -6.42 14.72 -0.29
CA SER A 210 -5.65 15.69 -1.11
C SER A 210 -4.27 16.23 -0.68
N SER A 211 -3.56 15.67 0.30
CA SER A 211 -2.16 16.02 0.58
C SER A 211 -1.20 14.93 0.11
N ASN A 212 -0.86 14.95 -1.17
CA ASN A 212 0.23 14.14 -1.71
C ASN A 212 1.57 14.59 -1.12
N GLY A 213 1.96 14.00 0.01
CA GLY A 213 3.33 14.11 0.51
C GLY A 213 4.27 13.28 -0.35
N SER A 214 4.98 13.91 -1.29
CA SER A 214 6.11 13.28 -1.97
C SER A 214 7.38 13.55 -1.18
N ARG A 215 8.03 12.51 -0.66
CA ARG A 215 9.42 12.63 -0.21
C ARG A 215 10.35 12.24 -1.34
N LYS A 216 11.26 13.15 -1.68
CA LYS A 216 12.34 12.90 -2.63
C LYS A 216 13.52 12.33 -1.86
N TYR A 217 14.09 11.27 -2.39
CA TYR A 217 15.35 10.72 -1.89
C TYR A 217 16.33 10.72 -3.04
N ILE A 218 17.47 11.39 -2.87
CA ILE A 218 18.64 11.18 -3.71
C ILE A 218 19.34 9.96 -3.16
N VAL A 219 19.39 8.89 -3.96
CA VAL A 219 20.07 7.65 -3.58
C VAL A 219 21.28 7.49 -4.50
N ASP A 220 22.47 7.63 -3.92
CA ASP A 220 23.70 7.21 -4.57
C ASP A 220 23.81 5.69 -4.43
N VAL A 221 23.85 4.97 -5.55
CA VAL A 221 23.85 3.49 -5.59
C VAL A 221 25.04 2.87 -4.82
N ASP A 222 26.09 3.65 -4.57
CA ASP A 222 27.33 3.22 -3.90
C ASP A 222 27.43 3.59 -2.41
N ARG A 223 26.45 4.30 -1.85
CA ARG A 223 26.49 4.77 -0.45
C ARG A 223 25.30 4.23 0.32
N GLU A 224 25.55 3.44 1.37
CA GLU A 224 24.52 2.72 2.15
C GLU A 224 23.43 3.61 2.78
N ASN A 225 23.61 4.94 2.79
CA ASN A 225 22.68 5.89 3.40
C ASN A 225 22.22 6.94 2.39
N GLY A 226 20.96 6.84 1.93
CA GLY A 226 20.26 7.94 1.27
C GLY A 226 19.78 8.95 2.32
N TYR A 227 20.19 10.21 2.21
CA TYR A 227 19.71 11.27 3.08
C TYR A 227 18.39 11.84 2.55
N PRO A 228 17.41 12.17 3.41
CA PRO A 228 16.28 12.98 2.99
C PRO A 228 16.78 14.37 2.60
N GLU A 229 16.29 14.91 1.49
CA GLU A 229 16.40 16.36 1.24
C GLU A 229 15.53 17.11 2.26
N GLU A 230 16.03 18.24 2.76
CA GLU A 230 15.30 19.17 3.65
C GLU A 230 14.06 19.77 2.97
#